data_AF-A0AAW8J7R6-F1
#
_entry.id   AF-A0AAW8J7R6-F1
#
_cell.length_a   1.000
_cell.length_b   1.000
_cell.length_c   1.000
_cell.angle_alpha   90.00
_cell.angle_beta   90.00
_cell.angle_gamma   90.00
#
_symmetry.space_group_name_H-M   'P 1'
#
loop_
_entity.id
_entity.type
_entity.pdbx_description
1 polymer ?
#
loop_
_entity_poly.entity_id
_entity_poly.type
_entity_poly.pdbx_seq_one_letter_code
_entity_poly.pdbx_strand_id
1 'polypeptide(L)'
;MRKLILLNTVQILAILFTQQVHAHGGVSYPISRQSQCKDDGKFWGASSAIPNAGCRASFEKSGYYAFIQWNEGAANPNPRNNQAALEKAVPNGLLCAAGDKNKQGLDVPQNRGWKLTPIKAGTTFTHVWKLTAPHFPSDHRIYITKKDADFQNRELRWSDLDLDNPLYVGKMAPTTINPDGTAVYKTDIRIPADRHGKAMLYSIWQRDDAGNEAFLNCSDIDIQSSENEAKPVVTTTKPVVTTTKPVVTTTQPTTNKPWKVPAGAIQIGEPISQPAVTTPKPSASKWKVPAGAIVGNTVYEPATRQYK
;
A
#
# COMPACT_ATOMS: atom_id res chain seq x y z
N MET A 1 -24.71 -58.71 -35.11
CA MET A 1 -23.65 -57.67 -35.09
C MET A 1 -24.26 -56.27 -35.11
N ARG A 2 -24.93 -55.85 -34.03
CA ARG A 2 -25.43 -54.47 -33.84
C ARG A 2 -25.63 -54.29 -32.35
N LYS A 3 -24.58 -53.86 -31.63
CA LYS A 3 -24.58 -53.44 -30.21
C LYS A 3 -23.10 -53.27 -29.83
N LEU A 4 -22.42 -52.23 -30.32
CA LEU A 4 -21.15 -51.77 -29.71
C LEU A 4 -20.63 -50.44 -30.29
N ILE A 5 -21.48 -49.48 -30.61
CA ILE A 5 -21.01 -48.14 -31.00
C ILE A 5 -21.99 -47.11 -30.45
N LEU A 6 -21.94 -46.82 -29.15
CA LEU A 6 -22.65 -45.68 -28.54
C LEU A 6 -22.19 -45.42 -27.10
N LEU A 7 -20.91 -45.68 -26.77
CA LEU A 7 -20.38 -45.47 -25.41
C LEU A 7 -19.00 -44.79 -25.41
N ASN A 8 -18.74 -43.86 -26.33
CA ASN A 8 -17.44 -43.17 -26.42
C ASN A 8 -17.54 -41.68 -26.82
N THR A 9 -18.65 -41.00 -26.58
CA THR A 9 -18.78 -39.56 -26.91
C THR A 9 -19.01 -38.65 -25.71
N VAL A 10 -19.31 -39.20 -24.52
CA VAL A 10 -19.57 -38.37 -23.32
C VAL A 10 -18.30 -38.06 -22.50
N GLN A 11 -17.20 -38.79 -22.69
CA GLN A 11 -15.97 -38.60 -21.91
C GLN A 11 -14.98 -37.56 -22.45
N ILE A 12 -15.14 -37.06 -23.69
CA ILE A 12 -14.15 -36.16 -24.31
C ILE A 12 -14.48 -34.66 -24.10
N LEU A 13 -15.67 -34.32 -23.56
CA LEU A 13 -16.08 -32.93 -23.34
C LEU A 13 -16.01 -32.47 -21.87
N ALA A 14 -15.18 -33.11 -21.05
CA ALA A 14 -15.00 -32.78 -19.63
C ALA A 14 -13.56 -32.37 -19.26
N ILE A 15 -12.68 -32.20 -20.26
CA ILE A 15 -11.31 -31.71 -20.07
C ILE A 15 -11.23 -30.40 -20.85
N LEU A 16 -10.73 -29.33 -20.20
CA LEU A 16 -10.52 -27.95 -20.69
C LEU A 16 -11.52 -26.88 -20.23
N PHE A 17 -11.89 -26.89 -18.95
CA PHE A 17 -12.07 -25.64 -18.22
C PHE A 17 -11.32 -25.72 -16.89
N THR A 18 -9.99 -25.85 -16.96
CA THR A 18 -9.17 -25.28 -15.88
C THR A 18 -9.34 -23.77 -16.01
N GLN A 19 -10.36 -23.22 -15.36
CA GLN A 19 -10.39 -21.77 -15.16
C GLN A 19 -9.11 -21.46 -14.39
N GLN A 20 -8.11 -20.88 -15.06
CA GLN A 20 -7.08 -20.15 -14.36
C GLN A 20 -7.81 -19.01 -13.68
N VAL A 21 -8.23 -19.24 -12.45
CA VAL A 21 -8.88 -18.26 -11.63
C VAL A 21 -7.75 -17.35 -11.16
N HIS A 22 -7.49 -16.34 -11.96
CA HIS A 22 -6.44 -15.35 -11.76
C HIS A 22 -6.88 -14.48 -10.58
N ALA A 23 -6.13 -14.48 -9.47
CA ALA A 23 -6.32 -13.51 -8.39
C ALA A 23 -5.55 -12.27 -8.77
N HIS A 24 -6.14 -11.08 -8.79
CA HIS A 24 -5.44 -9.91 -9.33
C HIS A 24 -5.83 -8.67 -8.56
N GLY A 25 -4.85 -7.82 -8.27
CA GLY A 25 -5.05 -6.57 -7.57
C GLY A 25 -3.74 -5.86 -7.22
N GLY A 26 -3.88 -4.69 -6.64
CA GLY A 26 -2.77 -3.88 -6.17
C GLY A 26 -3.17 -3.05 -4.95
N VAL A 27 -2.18 -2.72 -4.11
CA VAL A 27 -2.40 -1.83 -2.97
C VAL A 27 -2.69 -0.43 -3.51
N SER A 28 -3.87 0.09 -3.20
CA SER A 28 -4.30 1.44 -3.57
C SER A 28 -4.04 2.47 -2.47
N TYR A 29 -3.88 2.04 -1.21
CA TYR A 29 -3.47 2.93 -0.12
C TYR A 29 -2.70 2.21 0.99
N PRO A 30 -1.51 2.71 1.40
CA PRO A 30 -0.63 3.62 0.66
C PRO A 30 -0.34 3.05 -0.73
N ILE A 31 -0.45 3.87 -1.77
CA ILE A 31 -0.43 3.37 -3.14
C ILE A 31 0.89 2.65 -3.46
N SER A 32 0.77 1.47 -4.08
CA SER A 32 1.92 0.68 -4.50
C SER A 32 2.59 1.28 -5.74
N ARG A 33 3.90 1.02 -5.91
CA ARG A 33 4.71 1.52 -7.02
C ARG A 33 4.06 1.29 -8.38
N GLN A 34 3.67 0.05 -8.68
CA GLN A 34 3.10 -0.30 -9.97
C GLN A 34 1.69 0.28 -10.18
N SER A 35 0.88 0.35 -9.12
CA SER A 35 -0.44 1.00 -9.18
C SER A 35 -0.29 2.50 -9.42
N GLN A 36 0.67 3.16 -8.77
CA GLN A 36 0.97 4.58 -8.97
C GLN A 36 1.42 4.85 -10.40
N CYS A 37 2.31 4.04 -10.97
CA CYS A 37 2.77 4.23 -12.35
C CYS A 37 1.68 3.95 -13.39
N LYS A 38 0.82 2.96 -13.13
CA LYS A 38 -0.38 2.71 -13.92
C LYS A 38 -1.32 3.92 -13.89
N ASP A 39 -1.56 4.52 -12.72
CA ASP A 39 -2.49 5.64 -12.56
C ASP A 39 -1.91 6.97 -13.08
N ASP A 40 -0.60 7.21 -12.96
CA ASP A 40 0.06 8.39 -13.55
C ASP A 40 0.07 8.37 -15.09
N GLY A 41 0.08 7.17 -15.69
CA GLY A 41 -0.05 7.00 -17.13
C GLY A 41 1.16 7.51 -17.92
N LYS A 42 0.90 7.93 -19.17
CA LYS A 42 1.88 8.51 -20.11
C LYS A 42 3.07 7.61 -20.50
N PHE A 43 2.99 6.31 -20.21
CA PHE A 43 4.01 5.31 -20.54
C PHE A 43 3.84 4.64 -21.92
N TRP A 44 2.93 5.14 -22.78
CA TRP A 44 2.75 4.67 -24.16
C TRP A 44 3.67 5.38 -25.17
N GLY A 45 4.42 6.38 -24.73
CA GLY A 45 5.31 7.19 -25.57
C GLY A 45 6.70 7.30 -24.96
N ALA A 46 7.37 8.44 -25.18
CA ALA A 46 8.69 8.69 -24.64
C ALA A 46 8.69 8.68 -23.10
N SER A 47 9.76 8.16 -22.48
CA SER A 47 9.89 8.10 -21.01
C SER A 47 9.77 9.49 -20.36
N SER A 48 10.22 10.54 -21.06
CA SER A 48 10.11 11.94 -20.63
C SER A 48 8.68 12.42 -20.40
N ALA A 49 7.67 11.75 -20.98
CA ALA A 49 6.27 12.06 -20.76
C ALA A 49 5.72 11.51 -19.43
N ILE A 50 6.42 10.55 -18.80
CA ILE A 50 6.01 9.97 -17.52
C ILE A 50 6.32 10.99 -16.41
N PRO A 51 5.31 11.53 -15.70
CA PRO A 51 5.52 12.68 -14.81
C PRO A 51 6.30 12.30 -13.54
N ASN A 52 5.98 11.15 -12.96
CA ASN A 52 6.63 10.66 -11.74
C ASN A 52 8.04 10.14 -12.02
N ALA A 53 9.04 10.70 -11.35
CA ALA A 53 10.44 10.37 -11.59
C ALA A 53 10.77 8.90 -11.25
N GLY A 54 10.19 8.33 -10.20
CA GLY A 54 10.33 6.91 -9.86
C GLY A 54 9.73 6.01 -10.94
N CYS A 55 8.52 6.34 -11.42
CA CYS A 55 7.90 5.60 -12.52
C CYS A 55 8.67 5.72 -13.83
N ARG A 56 9.23 6.90 -14.12
CA ARG A 56 10.11 7.09 -15.28
C ARG A 56 11.38 6.25 -15.16
N ALA A 57 12.03 6.23 -14.00
CA ALA A 57 13.20 5.39 -13.75
C ALA A 57 12.86 3.88 -13.87
N SER A 58 11.69 3.45 -13.39
CA SER A 58 11.20 2.08 -13.58
C SER A 58 11.00 1.75 -15.07
N PHE A 59 10.36 2.65 -15.82
CA PHE A 59 10.15 2.49 -17.25
C PHE A 59 11.47 2.40 -18.03
N GLU A 60 12.44 3.26 -17.71
CA GLU A 60 13.75 3.26 -18.34
C GLU A 60 14.55 1.99 -18.05
N LYS A 61 14.25 1.32 -16.93
CA LYS A 61 14.90 0.07 -16.53
C LYS A 61 14.30 -1.18 -17.18
N SER A 62 12.97 -1.29 -17.30
CA SER A 62 12.32 -2.52 -17.80
C SER A 62 11.04 -2.32 -18.63
N GLY A 63 10.79 -1.11 -19.12
CA GLY A 63 9.63 -0.77 -19.94
C GLY A 63 8.31 -0.70 -19.17
N TYR A 64 7.19 -0.65 -19.90
CA TYR A 64 5.84 -0.45 -19.33
C TYR A 64 5.18 -1.72 -18.79
N TYR A 65 5.79 -2.91 -18.93
CA TYR A 65 5.12 -4.18 -18.64
C TYR A 65 4.55 -4.23 -17.21
N ALA A 66 5.34 -3.77 -16.24
CA ALA A 66 4.92 -3.63 -14.84
C ALA A 66 3.68 -2.74 -14.63
N PHE A 67 3.44 -1.76 -15.51
CA PHE A 67 2.35 -0.79 -15.35
C PHE A 67 1.06 -1.31 -15.98
N ILE A 68 1.17 -2.10 -17.05
CA ILE A 68 0.04 -2.84 -17.61
C ILE A 68 -0.36 -3.97 -16.66
N GLN A 69 0.62 -4.74 -16.17
CA GLN A 69 0.45 -5.84 -15.24
C GLN A 69 0.47 -5.39 -13.77
N TRP A 70 -0.07 -4.20 -13.49
CA TRP A 70 -0.07 -3.60 -12.16
C TRP A 70 -0.79 -4.46 -11.12
N ASN A 71 -1.75 -5.25 -11.57
CA ASN A 71 -2.57 -6.15 -10.77
C ASN A 71 -2.01 -7.59 -10.71
N GLU A 72 -0.85 -7.85 -11.32
CA GLU A 72 -0.17 -9.15 -11.40
C GLU A 72 1.30 -9.05 -10.95
N GLY A 73 1.55 -8.28 -9.88
CA GLY A 73 2.80 -8.36 -9.13
C GLY A 73 2.83 -9.64 -8.31
N ALA A 74 3.01 -10.79 -8.96
CA ALA A 74 2.75 -12.11 -8.38
C ALA A 74 3.93 -13.09 -8.47
N ALA A 75 3.97 -14.04 -7.52
CA ALA A 75 4.89 -15.16 -7.48
C ALA A 75 4.19 -16.44 -6.98
N ASN A 76 4.75 -17.61 -7.28
CA ASN A 76 4.18 -18.91 -6.90
C ASN A 76 5.11 -19.68 -5.95
N PRO A 77 5.25 -19.24 -4.68
CA PRO A 77 6.08 -19.93 -3.71
C PRO A 77 5.49 -21.30 -3.31
N ASN A 78 6.36 -22.29 -3.17
CA ASN A 78 5.99 -23.66 -2.81
C ASN A 78 7.03 -24.26 -1.83
N PRO A 79 6.63 -24.71 -0.61
CA PRO A 79 5.27 -24.74 -0.07
C PRO A 79 4.69 -23.36 0.26
N ARG A 80 3.36 -23.30 0.35
CA ARG A 80 2.58 -22.14 0.80
C ARG A 80 2.99 -21.70 2.21
N ASN A 81 2.84 -20.41 2.54
CA ASN A 81 3.13 -19.88 3.89
C ASN A 81 4.52 -20.23 4.43
N ASN A 82 5.49 -20.45 3.54
CA ASN A 82 6.87 -20.74 3.91
C ASN A 82 7.77 -19.59 3.47
N GLN A 83 8.49 -19.00 4.44
CA GLN A 83 9.34 -17.84 4.17
C GLN A 83 10.48 -18.18 3.20
N ALA A 84 11.19 -19.29 3.40
CA ALA A 84 12.27 -19.70 2.51
C ALA A 84 11.79 -19.98 1.07
N ALA A 85 10.60 -20.57 0.92
CA ALA A 85 9.98 -20.77 -0.39
C ALA A 85 9.61 -19.44 -1.06
N LEU A 86 9.17 -18.46 -0.28
CA LEU A 86 8.87 -17.12 -0.77
C LEU A 86 10.12 -16.38 -1.21
N GLU A 87 11.18 -16.41 -0.42
CA GLU A 87 12.47 -15.78 -0.78
C GLU A 87 13.12 -16.44 -1.99
N LYS A 88 12.89 -17.75 -2.17
CA LYS A 88 13.32 -18.47 -3.37
C LYS A 88 12.53 -18.02 -4.61
N ALA A 89 11.22 -17.84 -4.50
CA ALA A 89 10.36 -17.39 -5.59
C ALA A 89 10.55 -15.90 -5.92
N VAL A 90 10.91 -15.11 -4.91
CA VAL A 90 11.12 -13.66 -4.99
C VAL A 90 12.51 -13.33 -4.44
N PRO A 91 13.57 -13.44 -5.27
CA PRO A 91 14.93 -13.19 -4.82
C PRO A 91 15.16 -11.73 -4.44
N ASN A 92 16.18 -11.48 -3.61
CA ASN A 92 16.68 -10.15 -3.30
C ASN A 92 16.88 -9.29 -4.57
N GLY A 93 16.44 -8.03 -4.50
CA GLY A 93 16.47 -7.10 -5.62
C GLY A 93 15.32 -7.24 -6.62
N LEU A 94 14.37 -8.15 -6.37
CA LEU A 94 13.13 -8.31 -7.16
C LEU A 94 11.88 -8.31 -6.28
N LEU A 95 11.96 -7.75 -5.06
CA LEU A 95 10.85 -7.79 -4.12
C LEU A 95 9.66 -6.98 -4.63
N CYS A 96 9.89 -5.79 -5.16
CA CYS A 96 8.85 -4.91 -5.70
C CYS A 96 8.31 -5.38 -7.04
N ALA A 97 9.11 -6.17 -7.78
CA ALA A 97 8.74 -6.86 -9.01
C ALA A 97 8.12 -8.25 -8.77
N ALA A 98 7.94 -8.67 -7.51
CA ALA A 98 7.46 -10.00 -7.14
C ALA A 98 8.26 -11.15 -7.80
N GLY A 99 9.56 -10.99 -7.98
CA GLY A 99 10.44 -11.99 -8.59
C GLY A 99 10.46 -11.97 -10.13
N ASP A 100 9.59 -11.21 -10.78
CA ASP A 100 9.49 -11.13 -12.23
C ASP A 100 10.50 -10.13 -12.82
N LYS A 101 11.50 -10.63 -13.55
CA LYS A 101 12.52 -9.79 -14.18
C LYS A 101 11.97 -8.82 -15.22
N ASN A 102 10.80 -9.09 -15.82
CA ASN A 102 10.15 -8.14 -16.74
C ASN A 102 9.58 -6.92 -16.00
N LYS A 103 9.43 -7.03 -14.67
CA LYS A 103 8.93 -5.97 -13.79
C LYS A 103 10.04 -5.34 -12.93
N GLN A 104 11.31 -5.71 -13.14
CA GLN A 104 12.46 -5.30 -12.31
C GLN A 104 12.68 -3.78 -12.19
N GLY A 105 12.10 -2.97 -13.10
CA GLY A 105 12.08 -1.52 -12.95
C GLY A 105 11.39 -1.06 -11.66
N LEU A 106 10.45 -1.84 -11.13
CA LEU A 106 9.80 -1.53 -9.85
C LEU A 106 10.76 -1.60 -8.67
N ASP A 107 11.88 -2.30 -8.79
CA ASP A 107 12.90 -2.43 -7.73
C ASP A 107 13.96 -1.32 -7.75
N VAL A 108 13.89 -0.35 -8.68
CA VAL A 108 14.85 0.76 -8.66
C VAL A 108 14.85 1.47 -7.29
N PRO A 109 16.00 1.95 -6.80
CA PRO A 109 16.12 2.48 -5.44
C PRO A 109 15.11 3.60 -5.14
N GLN A 110 14.68 3.73 -3.88
CA GLN A 110 13.65 4.71 -3.52
C GLN A 110 14.06 6.16 -3.86
N ASN A 111 15.36 6.48 -3.83
CA ASN A 111 15.86 7.83 -4.14
C ASN A 111 15.64 8.27 -5.60
N ARG A 112 15.16 7.38 -6.48
CA ARG A 112 14.82 7.70 -7.88
C ARG A 112 13.58 8.59 -8.06
N GLY A 113 13.00 9.06 -6.96
CA GLY A 113 11.90 10.02 -6.98
C GLY A 113 10.53 9.37 -7.03
N TRP A 114 10.39 8.20 -6.39
CA TRP A 114 9.09 7.62 -6.10
C TRP A 114 8.24 8.58 -5.24
N LYS A 115 6.93 8.60 -5.49
CA LYS A 115 6.00 9.40 -4.69
C LYS A 115 5.82 8.74 -3.33
N LEU A 116 5.94 9.52 -2.27
CA LEU A 116 5.77 9.06 -0.90
C LEU A 116 4.35 9.37 -0.40
N THR A 117 3.69 8.40 0.21
CA THR A 117 2.44 8.64 0.95
C THR A 117 2.78 9.11 2.36
N PRO A 118 2.34 10.30 2.81
CA PRO A 118 2.59 10.76 4.18
C PRO A 118 1.76 9.95 5.18
N ILE A 119 2.39 9.46 6.25
CA ILE A 119 1.75 8.71 7.34
C ILE A 119 2.25 9.25 8.67
N LYS A 120 1.36 9.43 9.66
CA LYS A 120 1.76 9.91 10.99
C LYS A 120 2.28 8.75 11.85
N ALA A 121 3.45 8.93 12.47
CA ALA A 121 4.00 7.99 13.45
C ALA A 121 3.01 7.76 14.60
N GLY A 122 2.93 6.54 15.13
CA GLY A 122 2.07 6.22 16.27
C GLY A 122 0.57 6.37 15.96
N THR A 123 0.16 6.34 14.70
CA THR A 123 -1.25 6.37 14.29
C THR A 123 -1.66 5.09 13.58
N THR A 124 -2.97 4.82 13.59
CA THR A 124 -3.59 3.77 12.80
C THR A 124 -4.12 4.38 11.51
N PHE A 125 -3.91 3.69 10.40
CA PHE A 125 -4.54 4.01 9.13
C PHE A 125 -5.09 2.74 8.48
N THR A 126 -6.04 2.91 7.58
CA THR A 126 -6.63 1.79 6.84
C THR A 126 -5.82 1.50 5.59
N HIS A 127 -5.11 0.38 5.55
CA HIS A 127 -4.47 -0.14 4.35
C HIS A 127 -5.51 -0.76 3.42
N VAL A 128 -5.38 -0.52 2.10
CA VAL A 128 -6.40 -0.85 1.11
C VAL A 128 -5.80 -1.57 -0.10
N TRP A 129 -6.29 -2.78 -0.37
CA TRP A 129 -6.12 -3.45 -1.66
C TRP A 129 -7.31 -3.18 -2.56
N LYS A 130 -7.06 -2.84 -3.82
CA LYS A 130 -8.05 -2.87 -4.90
C LYS A 130 -7.86 -4.14 -5.72
N LEU A 131 -8.92 -4.93 -5.84
CA LEU A 131 -8.90 -6.25 -6.44
C LEU A 131 -9.69 -6.21 -7.75
N THR A 132 -9.06 -6.64 -8.84
CA THR A 132 -9.77 -6.88 -10.10
C THR A 132 -10.38 -8.27 -10.14
N ALA A 133 -9.84 -9.20 -9.36
CA ALA A 133 -10.42 -10.53 -9.13
C ALA A 133 -10.19 -10.93 -7.66
N PRO A 134 -11.22 -10.88 -6.79
CA PRO A 134 -11.08 -11.22 -5.38
C PRO A 134 -10.90 -12.73 -5.16
N HIS A 135 -9.99 -13.11 -4.24
CA HIS A 135 -9.80 -14.51 -3.81
C HIS A 135 -9.74 -14.65 -2.30
N PHE A 136 -10.62 -15.49 -1.77
CA PHE A 136 -10.78 -15.76 -0.36
C PHE A 136 -11.09 -17.26 -0.15
N PRO A 137 -10.51 -17.93 0.86
CA PRO A 137 -9.59 -17.41 1.86
C PRO A 137 -8.21 -17.01 1.30
N SER A 138 -7.57 -16.05 1.95
CA SER A 138 -6.18 -15.66 1.65
C SER A 138 -5.46 -15.18 2.90
N ASP A 139 -4.16 -15.47 2.98
CA ASP A 139 -3.27 -15.01 4.04
C ASP A 139 -2.59 -13.71 3.63
N HIS A 140 -2.55 -12.76 4.55
CA HIS A 140 -1.98 -11.45 4.34
C HIS A 140 -0.90 -11.15 5.36
N ARG A 141 0.19 -10.55 4.88
CA ARG A 141 1.31 -10.09 5.69
C ARG A 141 1.71 -8.70 5.23
N ILE A 142 1.92 -7.78 6.17
CA ILE A 142 2.39 -6.43 5.87
C ILE A 142 3.63 -6.18 6.71
N TYR A 143 4.75 -5.94 6.05
CA TYR A 143 6.01 -5.58 6.68
C TYR A 143 6.35 -4.12 6.41
N ILE A 144 7.30 -3.61 7.19
CA ILE A 144 7.93 -2.32 6.98
C ILE A 144 9.44 -2.52 6.95
N THR A 145 10.16 -1.68 6.20
CA THR A 145 11.63 -1.70 6.22
C THR A 145 12.20 -1.44 7.63
N LYS A 146 13.38 -1.94 7.94
CA LYS A 146 14.13 -1.58 9.16
C LYS A 146 14.62 -0.14 9.07
N LYS A 147 14.92 0.47 10.23
CA LYS A 147 15.34 1.88 10.31
C LYS A 147 16.67 2.16 9.60
N ASP A 148 17.55 1.16 9.55
CA ASP A 148 18.90 1.19 8.99
C ASP A 148 18.97 0.56 7.58
N ALA A 149 17.84 0.19 6.99
CA ALA A 149 17.81 -0.45 5.68
C ALA A 149 18.20 0.51 4.54
N ASP A 150 19.00 0.02 3.59
CA ASP A 150 19.57 0.80 2.48
C ASP A 150 18.72 0.74 1.18
N PHE A 151 17.39 0.72 1.32
CA PHE A 151 16.46 0.69 0.17
C PHE A 151 16.40 2.01 -0.61
N GLN A 152 17.01 3.07 -0.08
CA GLN A 152 17.11 4.34 -0.78
C GLN A 152 18.18 4.33 -1.86
N ASN A 153 19.28 3.59 -1.68
CA ASN A 153 20.42 3.62 -2.61
C ASN A 153 20.62 2.33 -3.40
N ARG A 154 19.99 1.23 -3.00
CA ARG A 154 19.99 -0.05 -3.72
C ARG A 154 18.61 -0.69 -3.72
N GLU A 155 18.46 -1.75 -4.52
CA GLU A 155 17.23 -2.55 -4.56
C GLU A 155 16.96 -3.20 -3.19
N LEU A 156 15.66 -3.39 -2.89
CA LEU A 156 15.18 -3.93 -1.63
C LEU A 156 15.60 -5.41 -1.46
N ARG A 157 15.95 -5.79 -0.23
CA ARG A 157 16.27 -7.17 0.15
C ARG A 157 15.37 -7.63 1.29
N TRP A 158 15.21 -8.95 1.45
CA TRP A 158 14.45 -9.52 2.57
C TRP A 158 15.03 -9.11 3.93
N SER A 159 16.36 -9.00 4.03
CA SER A 159 17.04 -8.53 5.25
C SER A 159 16.71 -7.10 5.64
N ASP A 160 16.22 -6.29 4.68
CA ASP A 160 15.81 -4.90 4.90
C ASP A 160 14.43 -4.79 5.53
N LEU A 161 13.63 -5.86 5.56
CA LEU A 161 12.29 -5.89 6.16
C LEU A 161 12.36 -6.30 7.62
N ASP A 162 11.53 -5.69 8.46
CA ASP A 162 11.28 -6.12 9.83
C ASP A 162 10.34 -7.33 9.84
N LEU A 163 10.90 -8.51 9.53
CA LEU A 163 10.14 -9.76 9.46
C LEU A 163 9.72 -10.27 10.85
N ASP A 164 10.43 -9.86 11.90
CA ASP A 164 10.17 -10.26 13.29
C ASP A 164 8.97 -9.49 13.88
N ASN A 165 8.73 -8.27 13.42
CA ASN A 165 7.64 -7.40 13.87
C ASN A 165 6.75 -6.93 12.70
N PRO A 166 5.97 -7.84 12.07
CA PRO A 166 5.04 -7.47 11.01
C PRO A 166 3.99 -6.47 11.51
N LEU A 167 3.63 -5.50 10.67
CA LEU A 167 2.52 -4.58 10.95
C LEU A 167 1.16 -5.29 10.92
N TYR A 168 1.07 -6.40 10.18
CA TYR A 168 -0.12 -7.24 10.10
C TYR A 168 0.23 -8.66 9.69
N VAL A 169 -0.43 -9.65 10.32
CA VAL A 169 -0.49 -11.06 9.88
C VAL A 169 -1.90 -11.56 10.12
N GLY A 170 -2.56 -12.11 9.09
CA GLY A 170 -3.90 -12.66 9.26
C GLY A 170 -4.62 -12.96 7.95
N LYS A 171 -5.88 -13.44 8.07
CA LYS A 171 -6.78 -13.63 6.93
C LYS A 171 -7.52 -12.32 6.65
N MET A 172 -7.69 -11.97 5.37
CA MET A 172 -8.59 -10.87 4.96
C MET A 172 -9.65 -11.38 4.00
N ALA A 173 -10.85 -10.81 4.07
CA ALA A 173 -11.97 -11.07 3.15
C ALA A 173 -12.41 -9.75 2.47
N PRO A 174 -13.14 -9.81 1.34
CA PRO A 174 -13.66 -8.61 0.68
C PRO A 174 -14.52 -7.80 1.65
N THR A 175 -14.11 -6.56 1.96
CA THR A 175 -14.95 -5.62 2.71
C THR A 175 -16.04 -5.04 1.82
N THR A 176 -15.82 -5.03 0.52
CA THR A 176 -16.78 -4.59 -0.49
C THR A 176 -16.55 -5.40 -1.77
N ILE A 177 -17.64 -5.82 -2.41
CA ILE A 177 -17.65 -6.40 -3.76
C ILE A 177 -18.56 -5.51 -4.60
N ASN A 178 -18.01 -4.97 -5.68
CA ASN A 178 -18.71 -4.08 -6.60
C ASN A 178 -19.51 -4.90 -7.63
N PRO A 179 -20.54 -4.30 -8.26
CA PRO A 179 -21.34 -4.99 -9.28
C PRO A 179 -20.54 -5.45 -10.50
N ASP A 180 -19.41 -4.82 -10.79
CA ASP A 180 -18.49 -5.17 -11.89
C ASP A 180 -17.53 -6.32 -11.54
N GLY A 181 -17.67 -6.91 -10.35
CA GLY A 181 -16.83 -8.00 -9.86
C GLY A 181 -15.53 -7.56 -9.19
N THR A 182 -15.18 -6.26 -9.25
CA THR A 182 -14.04 -5.73 -8.50
C THR A 182 -14.34 -5.70 -7.01
N ALA A 183 -13.30 -5.70 -6.18
CA ALA A 183 -13.47 -5.76 -4.73
C ALA A 183 -12.39 -4.98 -3.99
N VAL A 184 -12.59 -4.82 -2.68
CA VAL A 184 -11.67 -4.10 -1.80
C VAL A 184 -11.39 -4.94 -0.56
N TYR A 185 -10.12 -5.05 -0.17
CA TYR A 185 -9.74 -5.42 1.20
C TYR A 185 -9.33 -4.17 1.96
N LYS A 186 -9.89 -3.99 3.15
CA LYS A 186 -9.48 -2.97 4.10
C LYS A 186 -9.00 -3.63 5.38
N THR A 187 -7.90 -3.13 5.91
CA THR A 187 -7.35 -3.57 7.20
C THR A 187 -6.70 -2.39 7.89
N ASP A 188 -6.95 -2.26 9.19
CA ASP A 188 -6.34 -1.20 9.98
C ASP A 188 -4.97 -1.65 10.43
N ILE A 189 -3.96 -0.83 10.14
CA ILE A 189 -2.57 -1.06 10.54
C ILE A 189 -2.02 0.15 11.29
N ARG A 190 -1.17 -0.12 12.29
CA ARG A 190 -0.59 0.91 13.15
C ARG A 190 0.89 1.07 12.87
N ILE A 191 1.33 2.30 12.58
CA ILE A 191 2.77 2.60 12.49
C ILE A 191 3.34 2.74 13.90
N PRO A 192 4.45 2.05 14.24
CA PRO A 192 5.10 2.22 15.53
C PRO A 192 5.53 3.68 15.75
N ALA A 193 5.41 4.16 16.99
CA ALA A 193 5.59 5.58 17.32
C ALA A 193 7.03 6.07 17.15
N ASP A 194 8.00 5.15 17.21
CA ASP A 194 9.45 5.39 17.13
C ASP A 194 9.98 5.38 15.68
N ARG A 195 9.08 5.41 14.69
CA ARG A 195 9.38 5.42 13.25
C ARG A 195 9.28 6.84 12.71
N HIS A 196 10.26 7.25 11.91
CA HIS A 196 10.27 8.55 11.23
C HIS A 196 10.99 8.47 9.89
N GLY A 197 10.70 9.41 9.00
CA GLY A 197 11.32 9.55 7.69
C GLY A 197 10.83 8.52 6.68
N LYS A 198 11.58 8.37 5.60
CA LYS A 198 11.19 7.50 4.49
C LYS A 198 11.21 6.04 4.91
N ALA A 199 10.20 5.29 4.49
CA ALA A 199 10.12 3.85 4.65
C ALA A 199 9.43 3.23 3.45
N MET A 200 9.42 1.90 3.40
CA MET A 200 8.63 1.15 2.43
C MET A 200 7.78 0.13 3.16
N LEU A 201 6.50 0.07 2.81
CA LEU A 201 5.62 -1.03 3.19
C LEU A 201 5.73 -2.13 2.16
N TYR A 202 5.81 -3.37 2.62
CA TYR A 202 5.83 -4.55 1.79
C TYR A 202 4.62 -5.41 2.12
N SER A 203 3.62 -5.36 1.24
CA SER A 203 2.33 -6.01 1.43
C SER A 203 2.26 -7.28 0.60
N ILE A 204 1.86 -8.37 1.25
CA ILE A 204 1.77 -9.71 0.67
C ILE A 204 0.34 -10.21 0.84
N TRP A 205 -0.28 -10.59 -0.26
CA TRP A 205 -1.57 -11.27 -0.30
C TRP A 205 -1.36 -12.64 -0.95
N GLN A 206 -1.43 -13.73 -0.17
CA GLN A 206 -1.24 -15.09 -0.65
C GLN A 206 -2.54 -15.87 -0.63
N ARG A 207 -2.93 -16.45 -1.77
CA ARG A 207 -4.13 -17.28 -1.87
C ARG A 207 -4.01 -18.50 -0.97
N ASP A 208 -5.14 -18.93 -0.42
CA ASP A 208 -5.25 -20.17 0.33
C ASP A 208 -5.96 -21.22 -0.51
N ASP A 209 -5.30 -21.63 -1.58
CA ASP A 209 -5.74 -22.66 -2.52
C ASP A 209 -4.53 -23.40 -3.13
N ALA A 210 -4.78 -24.37 -4.00
CA ALA A 210 -3.74 -25.19 -4.63
C ALA A 210 -2.80 -24.40 -5.57
N GLY A 211 -3.19 -23.20 -6.01
CA GLY A 211 -2.37 -22.35 -6.86
C GLY A 211 -1.21 -21.70 -6.10
N ASN A 212 -1.35 -21.50 -4.78
CA ASN A 212 -0.36 -20.89 -3.88
C ASN A 212 0.17 -19.49 -4.30
N GLU A 213 -0.44 -18.87 -5.30
CA GLU A 213 -0.02 -17.59 -5.86
C GLU A 213 -0.11 -16.48 -4.81
N ALA A 214 0.93 -15.65 -4.77
CA ALA A 214 1.10 -14.55 -3.83
C ALA A 214 1.33 -13.24 -4.59
N PHE A 215 0.62 -12.18 -4.21
CA PHE A 215 0.75 -10.83 -4.74
C PHE A 215 1.60 -10.00 -3.78
N LEU A 216 2.65 -9.37 -4.30
CA LEU A 216 3.64 -8.65 -3.50
C LEU A 216 3.77 -7.23 -4.01
N ASN A 217 3.61 -6.25 -3.13
CA ASN A 217 3.49 -4.85 -3.48
C ASN A 217 4.36 -4.00 -2.55
N CYS A 218 5.15 -3.10 -3.16
CA CYS A 218 5.91 -2.08 -2.43
C CYS A 218 5.16 -0.75 -2.45
N SER A 219 4.96 -0.13 -1.29
CA SER A 219 4.42 1.22 -1.18
C SER A 219 5.40 2.13 -0.46
N ASP A 220 5.85 3.19 -1.12
CA ASP A 220 6.77 4.18 -0.55
C ASP A 220 6.00 5.16 0.35
N ILE A 221 6.48 5.34 1.58
CA ILE A 221 5.84 6.20 2.59
C ILE A 221 6.85 7.18 3.19
N ASP A 222 6.33 8.29 3.70
CA ASP A 222 7.08 9.25 4.53
C ASP A 222 6.43 9.34 5.91
N ILE A 223 7.14 8.87 6.93
CA ILE A 223 6.62 8.78 8.29
C ILE A 223 6.92 10.08 9.01
N GLN A 224 5.88 10.86 9.23
CA GLN A 224 5.94 12.17 9.88
C GLN A 224 5.76 12.01 11.38
N SER A 225 6.49 12.80 12.18
CA SER A 225 6.28 12.85 13.63
C SER A 225 4.82 13.21 13.95
N SER A 226 4.26 12.59 14.99
CA SER A 226 2.98 13.04 15.52
C SER A 226 3.15 14.44 16.13
N GLU A 227 2.23 15.36 15.88
CA GLU A 227 2.29 16.76 16.35
C GLU A 227 2.40 16.90 17.89
N ASN A 228 2.25 15.80 18.64
CA ASN A 228 2.37 15.76 20.10
C ASN A 228 3.78 15.39 20.61
N GLU A 229 4.73 15.11 19.72
CA GLU A 229 6.14 14.99 20.10
C GLU A 229 6.82 16.35 19.90
N ALA A 230 6.48 17.29 20.78
CA ALA A 230 7.36 18.42 21.02
C ALA A 230 8.71 17.83 21.42
N LYS A 231 9.68 17.87 20.50
CA LYS A 231 11.08 17.55 20.80
C LYS A 231 11.45 18.27 22.10
N PRO A 232 12.08 17.61 23.09
CA PRO A 232 12.82 18.37 24.07
C PRO A 232 13.89 19.11 23.28
N VAL A 233 13.72 20.43 23.14
CA VAL A 233 14.78 21.31 22.71
C VAL A 233 15.81 21.24 23.83
N VAL A 234 16.76 20.32 23.70
CA VAL A 234 18.00 20.38 24.48
C VAL A 234 18.80 21.53 23.89
N THR A 235 18.47 22.75 24.32
CA THR A 235 19.36 23.89 24.17
C THR A 235 20.49 23.70 25.17
N THR A 236 21.56 23.01 24.76
CA THR A 236 22.85 23.14 25.44
C THR A 236 23.43 24.51 25.13
N THR A 237 22.92 25.55 25.81
CA THR A 237 23.65 26.81 25.94
C THR A 237 24.60 26.70 27.13
N LYS A 238 25.89 26.63 26.80
CA LYS A 238 27.00 26.84 27.73
C LYS A 238 26.79 28.19 28.45
N PRO A 239 26.94 28.29 29.79
CA PRO A 239 26.74 29.56 30.46
C PRO A 239 27.90 30.50 30.13
N VAL A 240 27.60 31.57 29.40
CA VAL A 240 28.48 32.75 29.31
C VAL A 240 27.90 33.77 30.28
N VAL A 241 28.63 34.01 31.37
CA VAL A 241 28.36 35.08 32.31
C VAL A 241 28.77 36.39 31.63
N THR A 242 27.79 37.21 31.26
CA THR A 242 28.04 38.62 30.95
C THR A 242 27.08 39.47 31.77
N THR A 243 27.66 40.24 32.69
CA THR A 243 27.01 41.18 33.58
C THR A 243 26.54 42.40 32.78
N THR A 244 25.23 42.63 32.67
CA THR A 244 24.69 43.93 32.24
C THR A 244 23.47 44.34 33.06
N LYS A 245 23.50 45.61 33.46
CA LYS A 245 22.62 46.36 34.39
C LYS A 245 21.17 46.43 33.87
N PRO A 246 20.14 46.47 34.74
CA PRO A 246 18.74 46.45 34.29
C PRO A 246 18.30 47.82 33.77
N VAL A 247 17.75 47.84 32.55
CA VAL A 247 16.93 48.95 32.04
C VAL A 247 15.48 48.50 32.12
N VAL A 248 14.71 49.19 32.96
CA VAL A 248 13.26 49.03 33.06
C VAL A 248 12.63 49.71 31.85
N THR A 249 11.80 48.99 31.10
CA THR A 249 10.88 49.60 30.14
C THR A 249 9.54 48.91 30.23
N THR A 250 8.58 49.67 30.75
CA THR A 250 7.17 49.33 30.87
C THR A 250 6.49 49.56 29.53
N THR A 251 5.85 48.54 28.95
CA THR A 251 4.85 48.74 27.89
C THR A 251 3.69 47.78 28.05
N GLN A 252 2.51 48.36 28.24
CA GLN A 252 1.19 47.73 28.25
C GLN A 252 0.77 47.21 26.86
N PRO A 253 -0.20 46.28 26.80
CA PRO A 253 -0.73 45.74 25.55
C PRO A 253 -1.77 46.67 24.92
N THR A 254 -1.69 46.91 23.62
CA THR A 254 -2.77 47.55 22.85
C THR A 254 -3.45 46.56 21.92
N THR A 255 -4.78 46.59 21.99
CA THR A 255 -5.73 45.84 21.19
C THR A 255 -6.10 46.59 19.89
N ASN A 256 -6.60 45.83 18.91
CA ASN A 256 -7.40 46.24 17.75
C ASN A 256 -6.70 46.91 16.54
N LYS A 257 -6.51 46.12 15.48
CA LYS A 257 -6.74 46.58 14.10
C LYS A 257 -7.06 45.41 13.15
N PRO A 258 -8.14 45.46 12.35
CA PRO A 258 -8.44 44.44 11.35
C PRO A 258 -7.51 44.54 10.13
N TRP A 259 -7.14 43.38 9.60
CA TRP A 259 -6.28 43.19 8.42
C TRP A 259 -6.95 43.73 7.14
N LYS A 260 -6.28 44.63 6.42
CA LYS A 260 -6.70 45.09 5.08
C LYS A 260 -6.05 44.22 4.00
N VAL A 261 -6.86 43.71 3.07
CA VAL A 261 -6.39 43.01 1.87
C VAL A 261 -5.85 44.04 0.87
N PRO A 262 -4.67 43.84 0.25
CA PRO A 262 -4.17 44.71 -0.81
C PRO A 262 -5.01 44.62 -2.10
N ALA A 263 -5.15 45.73 -2.82
CA ALA A 263 -5.83 45.78 -4.11
C ALA A 263 -5.09 44.94 -5.16
N GLY A 264 -5.80 44.02 -5.82
CA GLY A 264 -5.24 43.13 -6.86
C GLY A 264 -5.79 41.70 -6.90
N ALA A 265 -6.68 41.30 -5.98
CA ALA A 265 -7.32 39.98 -6.04
C ALA A 265 -8.41 39.93 -7.13
N ILE A 266 -8.19 39.09 -8.13
CA ILE A 266 -9.17 38.79 -9.20
C ILE A 266 -10.26 37.88 -8.63
N GLN A 267 -11.52 38.32 -8.71
CA GLN A 267 -12.69 37.47 -8.46
C GLN A 267 -12.91 36.51 -9.64
N ILE A 268 -13.06 35.23 -9.35
CA ILE A 268 -13.60 34.24 -10.30
C ILE A 268 -14.95 33.74 -9.80
N GLY A 269 -16.00 34.06 -10.57
CA GLY A 269 -17.14 33.21 -10.92
C GLY A 269 -18.10 32.69 -9.84
N GLU A 270 -19.39 33.02 -10.03
CA GLU A 270 -20.55 32.49 -9.32
C GLU A 270 -20.73 30.95 -9.45
N PRO A 271 -21.44 30.29 -8.52
CA PRO A 271 -21.64 28.85 -8.54
C PRO A 271 -22.63 28.40 -9.64
N ILE A 272 -22.19 27.46 -10.47
CA ILE A 272 -23.02 26.72 -11.44
C ILE A 272 -23.81 25.62 -10.73
N SER A 273 -25.13 25.57 -10.98
CA SER A 273 -26.03 24.53 -10.49
C SER A 273 -25.86 23.21 -11.28
N GLN A 274 -25.84 22.08 -10.57
CA GLN A 274 -25.82 20.74 -11.17
C GLN A 274 -27.25 20.23 -11.41
N PRO A 275 -27.53 19.53 -12.53
CA PRO A 275 -28.82 18.88 -12.75
C PRO A 275 -28.96 17.61 -11.90
N ALA A 276 -30.19 17.31 -11.49
CA ALA A 276 -30.54 16.18 -10.63
C ALA A 276 -30.26 14.82 -11.31
N VAL A 277 -29.57 13.94 -10.59
CA VAL A 277 -29.36 12.54 -10.99
C VAL A 277 -30.53 11.70 -10.46
N THR A 278 -31.25 11.04 -11.35
CA THR A 278 -32.29 10.05 -11.01
C THR A 278 -31.63 8.74 -10.58
N THR A 279 -32.02 8.23 -9.40
CA THR A 279 -31.52 6.96 -8.85
C THR A 279 -32.38 5.78 -9.34
N PRO A 280 -31.78 4.66 -9.80
CA PRO A 280 -32.52 3.41 -9.97
C PRO A 280 -32.70 2.70 -8.63
N LYS A 281 -33.88 2.11 -8.43
CA LYS A 281 -34.30 1.36 -7.24
C LYS A 281 -33.46 0.07 -7.05
N PRO A 282 -32.93 -0.23 -5.85
CA PRO A 282 -32.16 -1.44 -5.62
C PRO A 282 -33.06 -2.69 -5.60
N SER A 283 -32.62 -3.75 -6.31
CA SER A 283 -33.18 -5.10 -6.21
C SER A 283 -32.66 -5.76 -4.93
N ALA A 284 -33.58 -6.12 -4.03
CA ALA A 284 -33.26 -6.76 -2.77
C ALA A 284 -33.12 -8.28 -2.96
N SER A 285 -31.90 -8.77 -3.11
CA SER A 285 -31.58 -10.15 -2.74
C SER A 285 -30.59 -10.12 -1.58
N LYS A 286 -31.04 -10.55 -0.40
CA LYS A 286 -30.24 -10.59 0.82
C LYS A 286 -29.33 -11.81 0.77
N TRP A 287 -28.03 -11.61 0.54
CA TRP A 287 -27.02 -12.65 0.71
C TRP A 287 -26.73 -12.83 2.22
N LYS A 288 -26.74 -14.07 2.72
CA LYS A 288 -26.51 -14.38 4.14
C LYS A 288 -25.02 -14.60 4.38
N VAL A 289 -24.47 -13.90 5.39
CA VAL A 289 -23.13 -14.14 5.93
C VAL A 289 -23.09 -15.55 6.57
N PRO A 290 -22.14 -16.42 6.22
CA PRO A 290 -22.00 -17.73 6.87
C PRO A 290 -21.59 -17.58 8.35
N ALA A 291 -22.14 -18.44 9.21
CA ALA A 291 -21.78 -18.49 10.62
C ALA A 291 -20.28 -18.82 10.78
N GLY A 292 -19.54 -17.94 11.45
CA GLY A 292 -18.10 -18.08 11.70
C GLY A 292 -17.22 -16.95 11.13
N ALA A 293 -17.78 -16.05 10.32
CA ALA A 293 -17.07 -14.82 9.91
C ALA A 293 -17.06 -13.81 11.08
N ILE A 294 -15.91 -13.64 11.73
CA ILE A 294 -15.70 -12.54 12.66
C ILE A 294 -15.44 -11.29 11.83
N VAL A 295 -16.41 -10.38 11.80
CA VAL A 295 -16.20 -8.99 11.37
C VAL A 295 -15.32 -8.36 12.44
N GLY A 296 -14.05 -8.12 12.09
CA GLY A 296 -13.02 -7.73 13.05
C GLY A 296 -13.30 -6.36 13.67
N ASN A 297 -13.79 -6.37 14.91
CA ASN A 297 -13.32 -5.49 15.96
C ASN A 297 -12.57 -6.37 16.95
N THR A 298 -11.28 -6.12 17.17
CA THR A 298 -10.62 -5.90 18.49
C THR A 298 -9.11 -6.04 18.31
N VAL A 299 -8.42 -5.05 18.87
CA VAL A 299 -6.97 -4.93 19.08
C VAL A 299 -6.50 -5.98 20.09
N TYR A 300 -5.44 -6.74 19.78
CA TYR A 300 -4.66 -7.41 20.83
C TYR A 300 -3.58 -6.44 21.32
N GLU A 301 -3.71 -5.96 22.57
CA GLU A 301 -2.57 -5.41 23.31
C GLU A 301 -1.60 -6.56 23.66
N PRO A 302 -0.28 -6.35 23.55
CA PRO A 302 0.68 -7.35 24.00
C PRO A 302 0.71 -7.40 25.53
N ALA A 303 0.48 -8.59 26.08
CA ALA A 303 0.61 -8.86 27.50
C ALA A 303 2.05 -8.57 27.98
N THR A 304 2.16 -7.72 29.00
CA THR A 304 3.38 -7.50 29.77
C THR A 304 3.71 -8.77 30.57
N ARG A 305 4.84 -9.41 30.26
CA ARG A 305 5.42 -10.44 31.14
C ARG A 305 6.40 -9.77 32.08
N GLN A 306 6.04 -9.73 33.37
CA GLN A 306 6.97 -9.42 34.44
C GLN A 306 7.94 -10.59 34.65
N TYR A 307 9.23 -10.29 34.72
CA TYR A 307 10.26 -11.23 35.14
C TYR A 307 10.28 -11.32 36.67
N LYS A 308 10.23 -12.55 37.19
CA LYS A 308 10.94 -12.98 38.39
C LYS A 308 11.89 -14.08 37.97
#